data_AF-A0A392UYA1-F1
#
_entry.id   AF-A0A392UYA1-F1
#
_cell.length_a   1.000
_cell.length_b   1.000
_cell.length_c   1.000
_cell.angle_alpha   90.00
_cell.angle_beta   90.00
_cell.angle_gamma   90.00
#
_symmetry.space_group_name_H-M   'P 1'
#
loop_
_entity.id
_entity.type
_entity.pdbx_description
1 polymer ?
#
loop_
_entity_poly.entity_id
_entity_poly.type
_entity_poly.pdbx_seq_one_letter_code
_entity_poly.pdbx_strand_id
1 'polypeptide(L)' 'MANAMAQEAVSRIADRVAQEARRGGEDELRLERFMNNKPPIFKGGYDPDGAQTWLEGIERIFGAMR' A
#
# COMPACT_ATOMS: atom_id res chain seq x y z
N MET A 1 -8.25 -10.68 -39.10
CA MET A 1 -8.77 -11.07 -37.77
C MET A 1 -7.66 -11.36 -36.76
N ALA A 2 -6.71 -12.27 -37.04
CA ALA A 2 -5.63 -12.60 -36.10
C ALA A 2 -4.81 -11.37 -35.63
N ASN A 3 -4.47 -10.46 -36.54
CA ASN A 3 -3.67 -9.27 -36.21
C ASN A 3 -4.40 -8.29 -35.28
N ALA A 4 -5.73 -8.16 -35.42
CA ALA A 4 -6.55 -7.30 -34.58
C ALA A 4 -6.65 -7.85 -33.14
N MET A 5 -6.83 -9.17 -32.98
CA MET A 5 -6.84 -9.80 -31.66
C MET A 5 -5.48 -9.71 -30.96
N ALA A 6 -4.39 -9.82 -31.73
CA ALA A 6 -3.04 -9.63 -31.19
C ALA A 6 -2.82 -8.18 -30.70
N GLN A 7 -3.24 -7.18 -31.49
CA GLN A 7 -3.17 -5.78 -31.08
C GLN A 7 -4.04 -5.48 -29.85
N GLU A 8 -5.24 -6.06 -29.77
CA GLU A 8 -6.12 -5.90 -28.62
C GLU A 8 -5.52 -6.54 -27.35
N ALA A 9 -4.93 -7.72 -27.46
CA ALA A 9 -4.24 -8.37 -26.34
C ALA A 9 -3.06 -7.52 -25.84
N VAL A 10 -2.27 -6.94 -26.75
CA VAL A 10 -1.15 -6.04 -26.41
C VAL A 10 -1.65 -4.78 -25.72
N SER A 11 -2.74 -4.17 -26.19
CA SER A 11 -3.34 -2.98 -25.56
C SER A 11 -3.76 -3.27 -24.12
N ARG A 12 -4.44 -4.40 -23.89
CA ARG A 12 -4.89 -4.79 -22.53
C ARG A 12 -3.73 -5.03 -21.57
N ILE A 13 -2.62 -5.58 -22.08
CA ILE A 13 -1.41 -5.77 -21.26
C ILE A 13 -0.79 -4.42 -20.91
N ALA A 14 -0.70 -3.49 -21.87
CA ALA A 14 -0.17 -2.16 -21.63
C ALA A 14 -1.01 -1.39 -20.58
N ASP A 15 -2.34 -1.47 -20.65
CA ASP A 15 -3.23 -0.86 -19.67
C ASP A 15 -3.05 -1.45 -18.27
N ARG A 16 -2.87 -2.77 -18.16
CA ARG A 16 -2.61 -3.45 -16.88
C ARG A 16 -1.28 -3.00 -16.28
N VAL A 17 -0.22 -2.96 -17.07
CA VAL A 17 1.12 -2.50 -16.63
C VAL A 17 1.07 -1.04 -16.17
N ALA A 18 0.38 -0.18 -16.92
CA ALA A 18 0.22 1.22 -16.54
C ALA A 18 -0.58 1.38 -15.22
N GLN A 19 -1.60 0.55 -15.01
CA GLN A 19 -2.37 0.54 -13.78
C GLN A 19 -1.54 0.03 -12.58
N GLU A 20 -0.74 -1.02 -12.78
CA GLU A 20 0.18 -1.55 -11.76
C GLU A 20 1.25 -0.51 -11.38
N ALA A 21 1.83 0.20 -12.35
CA ALA A 21 2.80 1.27 -12.09
C ALA A 21 2.17 2.43 -11.29
N ARG A 22 0.93 2.82 -11.61
CA ARG A 22 0.18 3.84 -10.85
C ARG A 22 -0.09 3.39 -9.42
N ARG A 23 -0.53 2.14 -9.23
CA ARG A 23 -0.74 1.55 -7.90
C ARG A 23 0.54 1.48 -7.09
N GLY A 24 1.66 1.07 -7.70
CA GLY A 24 2.97 1.05 -7.07
C GLY A 24 3.37 2.42 -6.56
N GLY A 25 3.21 3.47 -7.36
CA GLY A 25 3.48 4.84 -6.94
C GLY A 25 2.54 5.35 -5.82
N GLU A 26 1.24 5.03 -5.89
CA GLU A 26 0.30 5.36 -4.82
C GLU A 26 0.64 4.67 -3.49
N ASP A 27 1.00 3.39 -3.53
CA ASP A 27 1.37 2.61 -2.35
C ASP A 27 2.72 3.06 -1.77
N GLU A 28 3.68 3.45 -2.61
CA GLU A 28 4.97 4.02 -2.19
C GLU A 28 4.77 5.37 -1.48
N LEU A 29 3.87 6.22 -2.00
CA LEU A 29 3.46 7.47 -1.35
C LEU A 29 2.65 7.24 -0.05
N ARG A 30 1.96 6.11 0.09
CA ARG A 30 1.29 5.72 1.34
C ARG A 30 2.30 5.26 2.38
N LEU A 31 3.29 4.45 1.98
CA LEU A 31 4.36 4.02 2.87
C LEU A 31 5.19 5.20 3.38
N GLU A 32 5.56 6.12 2.50
CA GLU A 32 6.31 7.34 2.88
C GLU A 32 5.52 8.17 3.90
N ARG A 33 4.23 8.41 3.64
CA ARG A 33 3.34 9.12 4.57
C ARG A 33 3.23 8.41 5.92
N PHE A 34 3.11 7.09 5.92
CA PHE A 34 3.08 6.30 7.15
C PHE A 34 4.38 6.48 7.96
N MET A 35 5.55 6.34 7.32
CA MET A 35 6.85 6.48 7.99
C MET A 35 7.10 7.91 8.50
N ASN A 36 6.64 8.93 7.77
CA ASN A 36 6.73 10.33 8.20
C ASN A 36 5.94 10.62 9.48
N ASN A 37 4.91 9.83 9.78
CA ASN A 37 4.15 9.90 11.03
C ASN A 37 4.81 9.15 12.20
N LYS A 38 6.02 8.58 12.01
CA LYS A 38 6.85 7.96 13.05
C LYS A 38 6.08 6.88 13.82
N PRO A 39 5.73 5.75 13.18
CA PRO A 39 4.99 4.69 13.82
C PRO A 39 5.72 4.16 15.06
N PRO A 40 4.98 3.79 16.13
CA PRO A 40 5.60 3.20 17.31
C PRO A 40 6.23 1.84 16.96
N ILE A 41 7.34 1.52 17.63
CA ILE A 41 8.02 0.22 17.47
C ILE A 41 7.28 -0.83 18.29
N PHE A 42 6.93 -1.95 17.64
CA PHE A 42 6.37 -3.09 18.35
C PHE A 42 7.48 -3.80 19.12
N LYS A 43 7.36 -3.83 20.45
CA LYS A 43 8.35 -4.48 21.32
C LYS A 43 8.23 -6.02 21.31
N GLY A 44 7.07 -6.55 20.88
CA GLY A 44 6.79 -7.98 20.93
C GLY A 44 6.63 -8.51 22.36
N GLY A 45 6.65 -9.85 22.50
CA GLY A 45 6.49 -10.54 23.78
C GLY A 45 5.02 -10.83 24.15
N TYR A 46 4.82 -11.44 25.33
CA TYR A 46 3.50 -11.73 25.89
C TYR A 46 3.02 -10.56 26.76
N ASP A 47 2.89 -9.38 26.14
CA ASP A 47 2.39 -8.15 26.75
C ASP A 47 1.12 -7.71 26.01
N PRO A 48 -0.07 -8.15 26.43
CA PRO A 48 -1.32 -7.83 25.74
C PRO A 48 -1.64 -6.33 25.80
N ASP A 49 -1.32 -5.65 26.90
CA ASP A 49 -1.57 -4.21 27.07
C ASP A 49 -0.63 -3.38 26.19
N GLY A 50 0.64 -3.78 26.13
CA GLY A 50 1.63 -3.18 25.22
C GLY A 50 1.28 -3.38 23.76
N ALA A 51 0.76 -4.56 23.38
CA ALA A 51 0.28 -4.83 22.03
C ALA A 51 -0.94 -3.98 21.67
N GLN A 52 -1.90 -3.83 22.60
CA GLN A 52 -3.07 -2.98 22.42
C GLN A 52 -2.67 -1.51 22.23
N THR A 53 -1.77 -1.00 23.08
CA THR A 53 -1.25 0.38 22.97
C THR A 53 -0.53 0.61 21.64
N TRP A 54 0.22 -0.39 21.16
CA TRP A 54 0.88 -0.31 19.87
C TRP A 54 -0.14 -0.22 18.71
N LEU A 55 -1.19 -1.05 18.74
CA LEU A 55 -2.27 -1.01 17.74
C LEU A 55 -2.97 0.36 17.70
N GLU A 56 -3.33 0.92 18.85
CA GLU A 56 -3.97 2.25 18.94
C GLU A 56 -3.10 3.35 18.33
N GLY A 57 -1.78 3.28 18.54
CA GLY A 57 -0.83 4.20 17.92
C GLY A 57 -0.78 4.08 16.40
N ILE A 58 -0.87 2.85 15.87
CA ILE A 58 -0.91 2.58 14.44
C ILE A 58 -2.22 3.08 13.82
N GLU A 59 -3.37 2.80 14.44
CA GLU A 59 -4.69 3.24 13.97
C GLU A 59 -4.79 4.77 13.91
N ARG A 60 -4.20 5.47 14.87
CA ARG A 60 -4.15 6.94 14.87
C ARG A 60 -3.43 7.49 13.63
N ILE A 61 -2.36 6.83 13.18
CA ILE A 61 -1.61 7.24 11.98
C ILE A 61 -2.45 7.01 10.73
N PHE A 62 -3.07 5.84 10.59
CA PHE A 62 -3.99 5.58 9.47
C PHE A 62 -5.16 6.57 9.44
N GLY A 63 -5.68 6.97 10.60
CA GLY A 63 -6.69 8.02 10.71
C GLY A 63 -6.22 9.40 10.22
N ALA A 64 -4.94 9.73 10.44
CA ALA A 64 -4.33 10.99 9.98
C ALA A 64 -3.96 10.99 8.49
N MET A 65 -3.84 9.82 7.86
CA MET A 65 -3.51 9.66 6.43
C MET A 65 -4.72 9.78 5.50
N ARG A 66 -5.93 9.97 6.05
CA ARG A 66 -7.18 10.05 5.29
C ARG A 66 -7.27 11.26 4.35
#